data_AF-A0A139QE47-F1
#
_entry.id   AF-A0A139QE47-F1
#
_cell.length_a   1.000
_cell.length_b   1.000
_cell.length_c   1.000
_cell.angle_alpha   90.00
_cell.angle_beta   90.00
_cell.angle_gamma   90.00
#
_symmetry.space_group_name_H-M   'P 1'
#
loop_
_entity.id
_entity.type
_entity.pdbx_description
1 polymer ?
#
loop_
_entity_poly.entity_id
_entity_poly.type
_entity_poly.pdbx_seq_one_letter_code
_entity_poly.pdbx_strand_id
1 'polypeptide(L)'
;MVTVTLDMADLPALQKYIAQILMNLPGLYIHVTNQFVKRTDFYISNVVLRQDVKGVVWRTLPTKDEVSHLKEELTKIERKKIQNMRRCSGSN
;
A
#
# COMPACT_ATOMS: atom_id res chain seq x y z
N MET A 1 9.06 6.74 -1.30
CA MET A 1 8.52 5.88 -0.22
C MET A 1 7.00 5.92 -0.23
N VAL A 2 6.38 4.75 -0.29
CA VAL A 2 4.93 4.55 -0.15
C VAL A 2 4.64 3.98 1.23
N THR A 3 3.72 4.59 1.96
CA THR A 3 3.26 4.10 3.27
C THR A 3 1.98 3.30 3.08
N VAL A 4 2.06 1.99 3.35
CA VAL A 4 0.94 1.05 3.26
C VAL A 4 0.47 0.72 4.68
N THR A 5 -0.80 1.00 4.96
CA THR A 5 -1.45 0.47 6.17
C THR A 5 -1.94 -0.94 5.88
N LEU A 6 -1.53 -1.90 6.69
CA LEU A 6 -1.95 -3.29 6.62
C LEU A 6 -2.63 -3.66 7.94
N ASP A 7 -3.95 -3.77 7.91
CA ASP A 7 -4.78 -4.01 9.10
C ASP A 7 -5.82 -5.11 8.83
N MET A 8 -5.52 -6.31 9.31
CA MET A 8 -6.34 -7.51 9.10
C MET A 8 -6.91 -7.97 10.43
N ALA A 9 -8.05 -7.38 10.82
CA ALA A 9 -8.73 -7.72 12.07
C ALA A 9 -9.01 -9.22 12.11
N ASP A 10 -8.59 -9.87 13.20
CA ASP A 10 -8.79 -11.31 13.45
C ASP A 10 -8.18 -12.27 12.40
N LEU A 11 -7.32 -11.77 11.50
CA LEU A 11 -6.68 -12.58 10.44
C LEU A 11 -5.14 -12.43 10.43
N PRO A 12 -4.44 -12.77 11.53
CA PRO A 12 -2.99 -12.54 11.68
C PRO A 12 -2.13 -13.33 10.67
N ALA A 13 -2.57 -14.53 10.27
CA ALA A 13 -1.86 -15.34 9.27
C ALA A 13 -1.91 -14.67 7.89
N LEU A 14 -3.09 -14.16 7.49
CA LEU A 14 -3.26 -13.42 6.26
C LEU A 14 -2.45 -12.12 6.28
N GLN A 15 -2.45 -11.41 7.42
CA GLN A 15 -1.64 -10.21 7.61
C GLN A 15 -0.15 -10.50 7.36
N LYS A 16 0.38 -11.57 7.98
CA LYS A 16 1.79 -11.94 7.83
C LYS A 16 2.12 -12.30 6.37
N TYR A 17 1.24 -13.02 5.69
CA TYR A 17 1.42 -13.39 4.28
C TYR A 17 1.46 -12.15 3.37
N ILE A 18 0.53 -11.22 3.55
CA ILE A 18 0.49 -9.99 2.75
C ILE A 18 1.69 -9.10 3.05
N ALA A 19 2.12 -9.01 4.32
CA ALA A 19 3.33 -8.28 4.69
C ALA A 19 4.56 -8.84 3.94
N GLN A 20 4.69 -10.17 3.83
CA GLN A 20 5.76 -10.80 3.05
C GLN A 20 5.66 -10.46 1.56
N ILE A 21 4.45 -10.43 0.98
CA ILE A 21 4.28 -9.99 -0.42
C ILE A 21 4.81 -8.56 -0.58
N LEU A 22 4.36 -7.63 0.28
CA LEU A 22 4.74 -6.21 0.20
C LEU A 22 6.26 -6.01 0.32
N MET A 23 6.92 -6.70 1.24
CA MET A 23 8.38 -6.59 1.42
C MET A 23 9.18 -7.14 0.23
N ASN A 24 8.60 -8.06 -0.54
CA ASN A 24 9.24 -8.69 -1.69
C ASN A 24 8.86 -8.07 -3.04
N LEU A 25 8.08 -6.98 -3.06
CA LEU A 25 7.74 -6.30 -4.30
C LEU A 25 8.97 -5.59 -4.88
N PRO A 26 9.48 -5.99 -6.05
CA PRO A 26 10.72 -5.44 -6.59
C PRO A 26 10.51 -4.02 -7.09
N GLY A 27 11.48 -3.14 -6.78
CA GLY A 27 11.55 -1.77 -7.29
C GLY A 27 10.60 -0.78 -6.61
N LEU A 28 10.04 -1.13 -5.44
CA LEU A 28 9.19 -0.25 -4.64
C LEU A 28 9.80 -0.06 -3.25
N TYR A 29 9.84 1.19 -2.76
CA TYR A 29 10.25 1.47 -1.39
C TYR A 29 9.02 1.63 -0.49
N ILE A 30 8.64 0.53 0.18
CA ILE A 30 7.39 0.42 0.95
C ILE A 30 7.68 0.46 2.45
N HIS A 31 6.96 1.31 3.17
CA HIS A 31 6.86 1.29 4.62
C HIS A 31 5.50 0.70 5.02
N VAL A 32 5.52 -0.43 5.73
CA VAL A 32 4.30 -1.09 6.22
C VAL A 32 4.03 -0.65 7.66
N THR A 33 2.78 -0.29 7.95
CA THR A 33 2.31 0.03 9.31
C THR A 33 0.97 -0.66 9.57
N ASN A 34 0.69 -1.01 10.82
CA ASN A 34 -0.59 -1.56 11.25
C ASN A 34 -1.58 -0.48 11.71
N GLN A 35 -1.20 0.81 11.65
CA GLN A 35 -2.05 1.92 12.05
C GLN A 35 -2.47 2.73 10.83
N PHE A 36 -3.77 3.00 10.71
CA PHE A 36 -4.28 3.91 9.70
C PHE A 36 -4.02 5.35 10.14
N VAL A 37 -3.17 6.07 9.40
CA VAL A 37 -2.67 7.40 9.76
C VAL A 37 -2.80 8.38 8.59
N LYS A 38 -2.69 9.68 8.85
CA LYS A 38 -2.79 10.72 7.80
C LYS A 38 -1.78 10.53 6.65
N ARG A 39 -0.65 9.89 6.91
CA ARG A 39 0.39 9.58 5.91
C ARG A 39 0.16 8.29 5.13
N THR A 40 -0.93 7.56 5.40
CA THR A 40 -1.28 6.35 4.66
C THR A 40 -1.57 6.70 3.21
N ASP A 41 -0.74 6.22 2.29
CA ASP A 41 -0.95 6.41 0.86
C ASP A 41 -1.88 5.33 0.28
N PHE A 42 -1.87 4.13 0.88
CA PHE A 42 -2.67 2.98 0.48
C PHE A 42 -3.00 2.10 1.69
N TYR A 43 -4.18 1.48 1.74
CA TYR A 43 -4.49 0.48 2.76
C TYR A 43 -4.84 -0.89 2.19
N ILE A 44 -4.50 -1.94 2.94
CA ILE A 44 -4.96 -3.31 2.73
C ILE A 44 -5.61 -3.75 4.04
N SER A 45 -6.88 -4.12 3.98
CA SER A 45 -7.63 -4.56 5.16
C SER A 45 -8.66 -5.63 4.82
N ASN A 46 -9.23 -6.29 5.81
CA ASN A 46 -10.40 -7.17 5.64
C ASN A 46 -11.74 -6.40 5.71
N VAL A 47 -11.68 -5.10 6.04
CA VAL A 47 -12.82 -4.17 6.05
C VAL A 47 -12.46 -2.87 5.33
N VAL A 48 -13.46 -2.06 5.00
CA VAL A 48 -13.24 -0.72 4.43
C VAL A 48 -12.83 0.23 5.56
N LEU A 49 -11.63 0.79 5.51
CA LEU A 49 -11.14 1.74 6.52
C LEU A 49 -11.55 3.19 6.24
N ARG A 50 -11.43 3.62 4.97
CA ARG A 50 -11.77 4.96 4.51
C ARG A 50 -12.10 4.96 3.03
N GLN A 51 -13.03 5.80 2.60
CA GLN A 51 -13.45 5.90 1.19
C GLN A 51 -12.58 6.87 0.37
N ASP A 52 -11.96 7.85 1.02
CA ASP A 52 -11.11 8.89 0.42
C ASP A 52 -9.63 8.49 0.34
N VAL A 53 -9.25 7.30 0.84
CA VAL A 53 -7.91 6.73 0.63
C VAL A 53 -8.04 5.50 -0.23
N LYS A 54 -7.13 5.36 -1.18
CA LYS A 54 -7.11 4.18 -2.02
C LYS A 54 -6.74 2.95 -1.18
N GLY A 55 -7.46 1.86 -1.37
CA GLY A 55 -7.13 0.61 -0.70
C GLY A 55 -7.79 -0.59 -1.35
N VAL A 56 -7.48 -1.76 -0.83
CA VAL A 56 -8.09 -3.03 -1.22
C VAL A 56 -8.60 -3.75 0.02
N VAL A 57 -9.74 -4.41 -0.16
CA VAL A 57 -10.33 -5.27 0.87
C VAL A 57 -10.07 -6.72 0.51
N TRP A 58 -9.24 -7.40 1.30
CA TRP A 58 -8.94 -8.83 1.13
C TRP A 58 -9.38 -9.62 2.36
N ARG A 59 -10.16 -10.67 2.12
CA ARG A 59 -10.65 -11.60 3.14
C ARG A 59 -10.04 -13.01 3.00
N THR A 60 -9.27 -13.21 1.93
CA THR A 60 -8.62 -14.47 1.56
C THR A 60 -7.23 -14.17 1.03
N LEU A 61 -6.45 -15.22 0.76
CA LEU A 61 -5.15 -15.06 0.11
C LEU A 61 -5.34 -14.40 -1.27
N PRO A 62 -4.57 -13.34 -1.59
CA PRO A 62 -4.66 -12.71 -2.90
C PRO A 62 -4.11 -13.62 -3.99
N THR A 63 -4.74 -13.58 -5.15
CA THR A 63 -4.29 -14.23 -6.38
C THR A 63 -3.07 -13.51 -6.98
N LYS A 64 -2.38 -14.17 -7.92
CA LYS A 64 -1.24 -13.55 -8.63
C LYS A 64 -1.63 -12.28 -9.38
N ASP A 65 -2.84 -12.25 -9.93
CA ASP A 65 -3.34 -11.10 -10.69
C ASP A 65 -3.62 -9.92 -9.77
N GLU A 66 -4.21 -10.19 -8.60
CA GLU A 66 -4.42 -9.18 -7.55
C GLU A 66 -3.10 -8.62 -7.01
N VAL A 67 -2.07 -9.46 -6.82
CA VAL A 67 -0.72 -9.00 -6.43
C VAL A 67 -0.08 -8.16 -7.53
N SER A 68 -0.29 -8.52 -8.80
CA SER A 68 0.23 -7.76 -9.94
C SER A 68 -0.44 -6.39 -10.02
N HIS A 69 -1.76 -6.33 -9.84
CA HIS A 69 -2.51 -5.09 -9.78
C HIS A 69 -2.09 -4.21 -8.59
N LEU A 70 -1.89 -4.80 -7.40
CA LEU A 70 -1.36 -4.10 -6.23
C LEU A 70 -0.02 -3.44 -6.55
N LYS A 71 0.90 -4.17 -7.20
CA LYS A 71 2.22 -3.63 -7.59
C LYS A 71 2.08 -2.43 -8.53
N GLU A 72 1.22 -2.52 -9.54
CA GLU A 72 0.97 -1.41 -10.47
C GLU A 72 0.45 -0.17 -9.75
N GLU A 73 -0.49 -0.34 -8.83
CA GLU A 73 -1.08 0.76 -8.06
C GLU A 73 -0.07 1.43 -7.12
N LEU A 74 0.71 0.64 -6.39
CA LEU A 74 1.78 1.16 -5.55
C LEU A 74 2.86 1.89 -6.38
N THR A 75 3.17 1.39 -7.57
CA THR A 75 4.09 2.05 -8.51
C THR A 75 3.56 3.39 -8.99
N LYS A 76 2.26 3.49 -9.31
CA LYS A 76 1.62 4.76 -9.69
C LYS A 76 1.69 5.77 -8.55
N ILE A 77 1.43 5.34 -7.32
CA ILE A 77 1.53 6.19 -6.12
C ILE A 77 2.95 6.69 -5.93
N GLU A 78 3.95 5.80 -5.97
CA GLU A 78 5.34 6.19 -5.79
C GLU A 78 5.81 7.20 -6.84
N ARG A 79 5.50 6.95 -8.11
CA ARG A 79 5.83 7.86 -9.22
C ARG A 79 5.21 9.24 -9.02
N LYS A 80 3.93 9.31 -8.63
CA LYS A 80 3.27 10.59 -8.32
C LYS A 80 3.98 11.35 -7.20
N LYS A 81 4.37 10.65 -6.12
CA LYS A 81 5.11 11.28 -5.02
C LYS A 81 6.47 11.82 -5.47
N ILE A 82 7.21 11.07 -6.27
CA ILE A 82 8.50 11.52 -6.82
C ILE A 82 8.31 12.75 -7.72
N GLN A 83 7.31 12.73 -8.60
CA GLN A 83 7.00 13.87 -9.47
C GLN A 83 6.62 15.12 -8.67
N ASN A 84 5.80 14.97 -7.64
CA ASN A 84 5.40 16.09 -6.77
C ASN A 84 6.59 16.68 -6.02
N MET A 85 7.49 15.84 -5.50
CA MET A 85 8.73 16.32 -4.87
C MET A 85 9.58 17.12 -5.86
N ARG A 86 9.78 16.62 -7.08
CA ARG A 86 10.55 17.34 -8.12
C ARG A 86 9.93 18.70 -8.48
N ARG A 87 8.60 18.79 -8.53
CA ARG A 87 7.90 20.07 -8.78
C ARG A 87 8.10 21.06 -7.65
N CYS A 88 8.05 20.63 -6.40
CA CYS A 88 8.32 21.49 -5.24
C CYS A 88 9.78 21.95 -5.15
N SER A 89 10.73 21.19 -5.72
CA SER A 89 12.16 21.52 -5.75
C SER A 89 12.57 22.46 -6.91
N GLY A 90 11.70 22.68 -7.90
CA GLY A 90 11.98 23.49 -9.09
C GLY A 90 11.42 24.91 -9.05
N SER A 91 10.92 25.36 -7.89
CA SER A 91 10.46 26.72 -7.66
C SER A 91 11.47 27.46 -6.79
N ASN A 92 12.59 27.87 -7.39
CA ASN A 92 13.52 28.88 -6.88
C ASN A 92 14.16 29.58 -8.08
#